data_AF-A0A6C0LSQ0-F1
#
_entry.id   AF-A0A6C0LSQ0-F1
#
_cell.length_a   1.000
_cell.length_b   1.000
_cell.length_c   1.000
_cell.angle_alpha   90.00
_cell.angle_beta   90.00
_cell.angle_gamma   90.00
#
_symmetry.space_group_name_H-M   'P 1'
#
loop_
_entity.id
_entity.type
_entity.pdbx_description
1 polymer ?
#
loop_
_entity_poly.entity_id
_entity_poly.type
_entity_poly.pdbx_seq_one_letter_code
_entity_poly.pdbx_strand_id
1 'polypeptide(L)'
;MIESYYIINNDNIIRDLSTLFSCHIIYNMNTTEKIILIIFYLIIVISIPLFLDILLRITVRKRRKYIMKHLAEKKTTEKNKALLIFNNRYSGIVVYSNDDSEKAEEFTGDAVEIANNMADNSCVILISETLEYVEELEQFIQQLNRVSGGDLFIVNIEKKSPRMLWDYKIINIMDKSYYTPGNLMIKWSKPSNLQNKIRNIYKFIFKLIPYNLFADDPIVKNIDTLNSLK
;
A
#
# COMPACT_ATOMS: atom_id res chain seq x y z
N MET A 1 34.57 38.60 -12.90
CA MET A 1 35.12 37.71 -13.96
C MET A 1 36.27 36.81 -13.47
N ILE A 2 36.91 37.12 -12.32
CA ILE A 2 38.01 36.31 -11.74
C ILE A 2 37.50 35.19 -10.81
N GLU A 3 36.41 35.42 -10.07
CA GLU A 3 35.84 34.42 -9.14
C GLU A 3 35.22 33.21 -9.85
N SER A 4 34.61 33.40 -11.01
CA SER A 4 34.02 32.31 -11.81
C SER A 4 35.08 31.38 -12.42
N TYR A 5 36.30 31.88 -12.66
CA TYR A 5 37.41 31.05 -13.16
C TYR A 5 38.01 30.18 -12.06
N TYR A 6 38.05 30.69 -10.82
CA TYR A 6 38.58 29.94 -9.67
C TYR A 6 37.68 28.78 -9.25
N ILE A 7 36.35 28.96 -9.31
CA ILE A 7 35.37 27.91 -8.94
C ILE A 7 35.40 26.76 -9.96
N ILE A 8 35.41 27.07 -11.27
CA ILE A 8 35.44 26.06 -12.34
C ILE A 8 36.75 25.24 -12.29
N ASN A 9 37.87 25.86 -11.93
CA ASN A 9 39.15 25.15 -11.82
C ASN A 9 39.18 24.22 -10.60
N ASN A 10 38.58 24.62 -9.47
CA ASN A 10 38.50 23.78 -8.28
C ASN A 10 37.59 22.56 -8.47
N ASP A 11 36.45 22.70 -9.15
CA ASP A 11 35.56 21.57 -9.44
C ASP A 11 36.20 20.53 -10.37
N ASN A 12 36.97 20.99 -11.37
CA ASN A 12 37.73 20.08 -12.22
C ASN A 12 38.86 19.38 -11.46
N ILE A 13 39.59 20.11 -10.59
CA ILE A 13 40.66 19.53 -9.75
C ILE A 13 40.08 18.50 -8.77
N ILE A 14 38.96 18.80 -8.11
CA ILE A 14 38.30 17.87 -7.19
C ILE A 14 37.78 16.64 -7.92
N ARG A 15 37.17 16.82 -9.11
CA ARG A 15 36.72 15.70 -9.94
C ARG A 15 37.90 14.85 -10.38
N ASP A 16 38.97 15.45 -10.88
CA ASP A 16 40.15 14.74 -11.37
C ASP A 16 40.89 14.02 -10.24
N LEU A 17 41.01 14.64 -9.05
CA LEU A 17 41.51 13.97 -7.84
C LEU A 17 40.61 12.82 -7.42
N SER A 18 39.28 12.98 -7.42
CA SER A 18 38.36 11.89 -7.08
C SER A 18 38.48 10.73 -8.07
N THR A 19 38.70 11.02 -9.34
CA THR A 19 38.86 10.03 -10.41
C THR A 19 40.22 9.32 -10.26
N LEU A 20 41.28 10.04 -9.93
CA LEU A 20 42.61 9.49 -9.66
C LEU A 20 42.62 8.60 -8.41
N PHE A 21 41.98 9.05 -7.33
CA PHE A 21 41.82 8.26 -6.10
C PHE A 21 40.99 7.00 -6.36
N SER A 22 39.89 7.10 -7.12
CA SER A 22 39.07 5.95 -7.49
C SER A 22 39.85 4.95 -8.35
N CYS A 23 40.61 5.42 -9.34
CA CYS A 23 41.45 4.59 -10.20
C CYS A 23 42.61 3.94 -9.42
N HIS A 24 43.24 4.64 -8.48
CA HIS A 24 44.34 4.10 -7.67
C HIS A 24 43.87 3.03 -6.69
N ILE A 25 42.70 3.24 -6.05
CA ILE A 25 42.08 2.25 -5.17
C ILE A 25 41.69 0.99 -5.96
N ILE A 26 41.09 1.14 -7.14
CA ILE A 26 40.71 0.00 -7.98
C ILE A 26 41.95 -0.72 -8.55
N TYR A 27 43.03 -0.01 -8.87
CA TYR A 27 44.25 -0.60 -9.41
C TYR A 27 44.95 -1.51 -8.40
N ASN A 28 45.04 -1.07 -7.14
CA ASN A 28 45.68 -1.80 -6.05
C ASN A 28 44.85 -2.95 -5.47
N MET A 29 43.58 -3.09 -5.88
CA MET A 29 42.73 -4.19 -5.44
C MET A 29 43.11 -5.53 -6.10
N ASN A 30 43.12 -6.59 -5.31
CA ASN A 30 43.26 -7.95 -5.80
C ASN A 30 41.99 -8.39 -6.56
N THR A 31 42.11 -9.43 -7.40
CA THR A 31 41.00 -9.90 -8.26
C THR A 31 39.72 -10.19 -7.49
N THR A 32 39.81 -10.74 -6.27
CA THR A 32 38.66 -11.01 -5.40
C THR A 32 37.95 -9.75 -4.93
N GLU A 33 38.69 -8.70 -4.56
CA GLU A 33 38.13 -7.42 -4.11
C GLU A 33 37.42 -6.71 -5.26
N LYS A 34 37.99 -6.77 -6.47
CA LYS A 34 37.35 -6.27 -7.70
C LYS A 34 36.02 -6.98 -7.98
N ILE A 35 35.97 -8.31 -7.82
CA ILE A 35 34.74 -9.08 -8.00
C ILE A 35 33.67 -8.69 -6.97
N ILE A 36 34.05 -8.54 -5.69
CA ILE A 36 33.14 -8.10 -4.62
C ILE A 36 32.59 -6.70 -4.91
N LEU A 37 33.45 -5.77 -5.35
CA LEU A 37 33.04 -4.41 -5.71
C LEU A 37 32.06 -4.41 -6.88
N ILE A 38 32.29 -5.23 -7.90
CA ILE A 38 31.38 -5.39 -9.05
C ILE A 38 30.03 -5.94 -8.58
N ILE A 39 30.02 -6.99 -7.73
CA ILE A 39 28.78 -7.55 -7.18
C ILE A 39 28.01 -6.49 -6.37
N PHE A 40 28.71 -5.73 -5.51
CA PHE A 40 28.11 -4.69 -4.71
C PHE A 40 27.51 -3.58 -5.57
N TYR A 41 28.23 -3.14 -6.62
CA TYR A 41 27.73 -2.15 -7.57
C TYR A 41 26.50 -2.66 -8.33
N LEU A 42 26.50 -3.92 -8.77
CA LEU A 42 25.33 -4.55 -9.40
C LEU A 42 24.13 -4.60 -8.46
N ILE A 43 24.33 -4.93 -7.18
CA ILE A 43 23.26 -4.90 -6.16
C ILE A 43 22.68 -3.50 -6.05
N ILE A 44 23.50 -2.45 -5.97
CA ILE A 44 23.03 -1.06 -5.88
C ILE A 44 22.25 -0.65 -7.13
N VAL A 45 22.82 -0.87 -8.33
CA VAL A 45 22.20 -0.49 -9.61
C VAL A 45 20.86 -1.19 -9.81
N ILE A 46 20.70 -2.43 -9.35
CA ILE A 46 19.42 -3.16 -9.41
C ILE A 46 18.47 -2.70 -8.29
N SER A 47 18.99 -2.42 -7.09
CA SER A 47 18.17 -2.07 -5.93
C SER A 47 17.51 -0.70 -6.06
N ILE A 48 18.18 0.29 -6.66
CA ILE A 48 17.65 1.66 -6.78
C ILE A 48 16.35 1.70 -7.61
N PRO A 49 16.30 1.17 -8.86
CA PRO A 49 15.05 1.13 -9.63
C PRO A 49 13.95 0.33 -8.93
N LEU A 50 14.29 -0.78 -8.28
CA LEU A 50 13.32 -1.59 -7.52
C LEU A 50 12.75 -0.80 -6.34
N PHE A 51 13.59 -0.09 -5.59
CA PHE A 51 13.18 0.75 -4.49
C PHE A 51 12.27 1.91 -4.96
N LEU A 52 12.62 2.56 -6.07
CA LEU A 52 11.79 3.61 -6.66
C LEU A 52 10.44 3.08 -7.15
N ASP A 53 10.40 1.91 -7.80
CA ASP A 53 9.15 1.28 -8.23
C ASP A 53 8.26 0.94 -7.01
N ILE A 54 8.86 0.45 -5.92
CA ILE A 54 8.15 0.21 -4.66
C ILE A 54 7.56 1.50 -4.10
N LEU A 55 8.34 2.58 -4.00
CA LEU A 55 7.87 3.87 -3.51
C LEU A 55 6.72 4.43 -4.36
N LEU A 56 6.85 4.38 -5.69
CA LEU A 56 5.81 4.82 -6.62
C LEU A 56 4.50 4.03 -6.40
N ARG A 57 4.59 2.70 -6.25
CA ARG A 57 3.42 1.85 -5.98
C ARG A 57 2.73 2.19 -4.66
N ILE A 58 3.51 2.51 -3.62
CA ILE A 58 2.97 2.95 -2.32
C ILE A 58 2.21 4.27 -2.48
N THR A 59 2.78 5.25 -3.17
CA THR A 59 2.14 6.55 -3.41
C THR A 59 0.84 6.41 -4.22
N VAL A 60 0.87 5.61 -5.30
CA VAL A 60 -0.32 5.35 -6.12
C VAL A 60 -1.43 4.70 -5.29
N ARG A 61 -1.09 3.76 -4.41
CA ARG A 61 -2.04 3.10 -3.50
C ARG A 61 -2.67 4.09 -2.53
N LYS A 62 -1.89 4.95 -1.88
CA LYS A 62 -2.41 6.00 -0.97
C LYS A 62 -3.37 6.94 -1.70
N ARG A 63 -2.99 7.39 -2.90
CA ARG A 63 -3.86 8.23 -3.74
C ARG A 63 -5.17 7.52 -4.11
N ARG A 64 -5.13 6.22 -4.41
CA ARG A 64 -6.34 5.44 -4.70
C ARG A 64 -7.26 5.32 -3.50
N LYS A 65 -6.73 5.04 -2.30
CA LYS A 65 -7.51 5.03 -1.05
C LYS A 65 -8.24 6.35 -0.86
N TYR A 66 -7.55 7.47 -1.03
CA TYR A 66 -8.12 8.82 -0.95
C TYR A 66 -9.24 9.06 -1.96
N ILE A 67 -9.02 8.73 -3.24
CA ILE A 67 -10.04 8.92 -4.29
C ILE A 67 -11.28 8.05 -4.00
N MET A 68 -11.10 6.78 -3.62
CA MET A 68 -12.23 5.90 -3.31
C MET A 68 -12.99 6.37 -2.08
N LYS A 69 -12.29 6.87 -1.06
CA LYS A 69 -12.92 7.49 0.12
C LYS A 69 -13.83 8.63 -0.28
N HIS A 70 -13.34 9.58 -1.08
CA HIS A 70 -14.15 10.71 -1.53
C HIS A 70 -15.34 10.31 -2.40
N LEU A 71 -15.18 9.30 -3.27
CA LEU A 71 -16.31 8.79 -4.06
C LEU A 71 -17.37 8.15 -3.15
N ALA A 72 -16.96 7.43 -2.11
CA ALA A 72 -17.87 6.84 -1.14
C ALA A 72 -18.55 7.90 -0.26
N GLU A 73 -17.82 8.92 0.20
CA GLU A 73 -18.38 10.07 0.93
C GLU A 73 -19.42 10.81 0.09
N LYS A 74 -19.12 11.11 -1.17
CA LYS A 74 -20.09 11.73 -2.08
C LYS A 74 -21.35 10.85 -2.22
N LYS A 75 -21.17 9.54 -2.37
CA LYS A 75 -22.30 8.60 -2.49
C LYS A 75 -23.16 8.54 -1.24
N THR A 76 -22.52 8.69 -0.08
CA THR A 76 -23.14 8.70 1.25
C THR A 76 -24.09 9.89 1.37
N THR A 77 -23.63 11.09 1.00
CA THR A 77 -24.48 12.30 0.93
C THR A 77 -25.58 12.17 -0.12
N GLU A 78 -25.29 11.65 -1.32
CA GLU A 78 -26.30 11.45 -2.38
C GLU A 78 -27.44 10.50 -1.96
N LYS A 79 -27.15 9.52 -1.10
CA LYS A 79 -28.09 8.48 -0.69
C LYS A 79 -28.66 8.69 0.71
N ASN A 80 -28.20 9.71 1.44
CA ASN A 80 -28.51 9.94 2.85
C ASN A 80 -28.33 8.67 3.71
N LYS A 81 -27.19 8.00 3.55
CA LYS A 81 -26.80 6.80 4.29
C LYS A 81 -25.57 7.09 5.14
N ALA A 82 -25.21 6.20 6.06
CA ALA A 82 -23.88 6.24 6.68
C ALA A 82 -22.83 5.59 5.77
N LEU A 83 -21.56 6.02 5.90
CA LEU A 83 -20.41 5.38 5.27
C LEU A 83 -19.74 4.45 6.27
N LEU A 84 -19.65 3.17 5.94
CA LEU A 84 -18.90 2.18 6.69
C LEU A 84 -17.58 1.88 5.99
N ILE A 85 -16.46 2.17 6.66
CA ILE A 85 -15.11 1.92 6.15
C ILE A 85 -14.48 0.78 6.94
N PHE A 86 -14.19 -0.34 6.29
CA PHE A 86 -13.35 -1.39 6.86
C PHE A 86 -11.88 -1.10 6.50
N ASN A 87 -11.06 -0.78 7.50
CA ASN A 87 -9.63 -0.48 7.31
C ASN A 87 -8.76 -1.74 7.24
N ASN A 88 -9.23 -2.82 7.87
CA ASN A 88 -8.67 -4.15 7.83
C ASN A 88 -9.77 -5.15 8.22
N ARG A 89 -9.39 -6.37 8.64
CA ARG A 89 -10.35 -7.40 9.06
C ARG A 89 -11.01 -7.13 10.41
N TYR A 90 -10.36 -6.39 11.32
CA TYR A 90 -10.77 -6.27 12.72
C TYR A 90 -11.07 -4.83 13.17
N SER A 91 -10.94 -3.84 12.30
CA SER A 91 -11.27 -2.45 12.64
C SER A 91 -11.70 -1.62 11.44
N GLY A 92 -12.40 -0.52 11.74
CA GLY A 92 -12.93 0.39 10.75
C GLY A 92 -13.45 1.68 11.35
N ILE A 93 -14.09 2.48 10.49
CA ILE A 93 -14.65 3.79 10.82
C ILE A 93 -16.08 3.86 10.26
N VAL A 94 -17.01 4.41 11.03
CA VAL A 94 -18.32 4.86 10.54
C VAL A 94 -18.27 6.36 10.38
N VAL A 95 -18.67 6.87 9.22
CA VAL A 95 -18.83 8.31 8.98
C VAL A 95 -20.31 8.59 8.75
N TYR A 96 -20.87 9.48 9.56
CA TYR A 96 -22.24 9.92 9.43
C TYR A 96 -22.29 11.24 8.66
N SER A 97 -23.07 11.27 7.58
CA SER A 97 -23.39 12.50 6.86
C SER A 97 -24.72 13.02 7.41
N ASN A 98 -24.69 13.77 8.50
CA ASN A 98 -25.85 14.58 8.94
C ASN A 98 -25.48 16.05 8.84
N ASP A 99 -26.39 16.82 8.21
CA ASP A 99 -26.33 18.24 7.87
C ASP A 99 -25.46 19.09 8.83
N ASP A 100 -24.22 19.40 8.41
CA ASP A 100 -23.29 20.36 9.02
C ASP A 100 -22.21 19.86 10.00
N SER A 101 -22.12 18.54 10.29
CA SER A 101 -20.88 18.01 10.89
C SER A 101 -20.62 16.54 10.55
N GLU A 102 -19.47 16.26 9.91
CA GLU A 102 -18.97 14.89 9.77
C GLU A 102 -18.56 14.37 11.15
N LYS A 103 -19.32 13.42 11.68
CA LYS A 103 -18.91 12.63 12.85
C LYS A 103 -18.36 11.30 12.36
N ALA A 104 -17.13 11.00 12.77
CA ALA A 104 -16.46 9.75 12.50
C ALA A 104 -16.25 8.98 13.81
N GLU A 105 -16.67 7.72 13.85
CA GLU A 105 -16.52 6.83 15.01
C GLU A 105 -15.71 5.60 14.61
N GLU A 106 -14.68 5.28 15.39
CA GLU A 106 -13.91 4.06 15.20
C GLU A 106 -14.64 2.86 15.84
N PHE A 107 -14.54 1.71 15.18
CA PHE A 107 -15.03 0.46 15.73
C PHE A 107 -13.98 -0.65 15.62
N THR A 108 -14.13 -1.64 16.50
CA THR A 108 -13.35 -2.88 16.49
C THR A 108 -14.30 -4.07 16.39
N GLY A 109 -13.89 -5.12 15.68
CA GLY A 109 -14.70 -6.31 15.44
C GLY A 109 -14.40 -6.94 14.08
N ASP A 110 -14.65 -8.25 13.94
CA ASP A 110 -14.44 -8.94 12.67
C ASP A 110 -15.43 -8.41 11.61
N ALA A 111 -14.89 -8.00 10.46
CA ALA A 111 -15.67 -7.41 9.37
C ALA A 111 -16.77 -8.35 8.84
N VAL A 112 -16.54 -9.67 8.87
CA VAL A 112 -17.52 -10.68 8.46
C VAL A 112 -18.70 -10.70 9.43
N GLU A 113 -18.42 -10.71 10.73
CA GLU A 113 -19.44 -10.69 11.77
C GLU A 113 -20.27 -9.39 11.72
N ILE A 114 -19.60 -8.24 11.57
CA ILE A 114 -20.25 -6.95 11.46
C ILE A 114 -21.19 -6.94 10.24
N ALA A 115 -20.71 -7.33 9.06
CA ALA A 115 -21.53 -7.36 7.85
C ALA A 115 -22.74 -8.31 7.98
N ASN A 116 -22.58 -9.44 8.66
CA ASN A 116 -23.67 -10.40 8.88
C ASN A 116 -24.78 -9.83 9.78
N ASN A 117 -24.45 -8.96 10.73
CA ASN A 117 -25.41 -8.38 11.66
C ASN A 117 -26.05 -7.07 11.15
N MET A 118 -25.68 -6.59 9.96
CA MET A 118 -26.23 -5.36 9.40
C MET A 118 -27.46 -5.61 8.53
N ALA A 119 -28.36 -4.63 8.53
CA ALA A 119 -29.56 -4.62 7.70
C ALA A 119 -29.24 -4.44 6.22
N ASP A 120 -30.16 -4.89 5.36
CA ASP A 120 -30.06 -4.73 3.91
C ASP A 120 -30.07 -3.26 3.52
N ASN A 121 -29.24 -2.89 2.53
CA ASN A 121 -29.22 -1.54 1.94
C ASN A 121 -29.06 -0.38 2.95
N SER A 122 -28.44 -0.63 4.10
CA SER A 122 -28.40 0.33 5.22
C SER A 122 -27.28 1.37 5.13
N CYS A 123 -26.20 1.09 4.39
CA CYS A 123 -25.03 1.97 4.33
C CYS A 123 -24.37 1.98 2.95
N VAL A 124 -23.42 2.91 2.75
CA VAL A 124 -22.39 2.81 1.71
C VAL A 124 -21.19 2.12 2.33
N ILE A 125 -20.54 1.20 1.61
CA ILE A 125 -19.39 0.47 2.14
C ILE A 125 -18.13 0.80 1.35
N LEU A 126 -17.05 1.10 2.07
CA LEU A 126 -15.68 1.11 1.54
C LEU A 126 -14.84 0.06 2.26
N ILE A 127 -14.32 -0.91 1.50
CA ILE A 127 -13.36 -1.88 2.03
C ILE A 127 -11.95 -1.50 1.61
N SER A 128 -11.03 -1.47 2.57
CA SER A 128 -9.61 -1.35 2.34
C SER A 128 -8.89 -2.60 2.76
N GLU A 129 -8.45 -3.37 1.78
CA GLU A 129 -7.47 -4.45 1.97
C GLU A 129 -7.92 -5.52 2.97
N THR A 130 -9.23 -5.63 3.20
CA THR A 130 -9.81 -6.62 4.12
C THR A 130 -10.01 -7.96 3.44
N LEU A 131 -10.39 -7.95 2.17
CA LEU A 131 -10.79 -9.15 1.41
C LEU A 131 -9.65 -10.16 1.24
N GLU A 132 -8.41 -9.69 1.30
CA GLU A 132 -7.19 -10.49 1.23
C GLU A 132 -7.04 -11.47 2.39
N TYR A 133 -7.75 -11.23 3.50
CA TYR A 133 -7.63 -11.97 4.76
C TYR A 133 -8.89 -12.76 5.16
N VAL A 134 -9.86 -12.87 4.25
CA VAL A 134 -11.16 -13.55 4.48
C VAL A 134 -11.19 -14.90 3.79
N GLU A 135 -11.55 -15.97 4.50
CA GLU A 135 -11.53 -17.33 3.93
C GLU A 135 -12.67 -17.54 2.93
N GLU A 136 -13.90 -17.24 3.33
CA GLU A 136 -15.12 -17.37 2.54
C GLU A 136 -15.42 -16.09 1.75
N LEU A 137 -14.47 -15.70 0.89
CA LEU A 137 -14.48 -14.41 0.20
C LEU A 137 -15.76 -14.15 -0.61
N GLU A 138 -16.25 -15.15 -1.32
CA GLU A 138 -17.45 -15.00 -2.18
C GLU A 138 -18.70 -14.70 -1.36
N GLN A 139 -18.91 -15.45 -0.28
CA GLN A 139 -20.03 -15.22 0.64
C GLN A 139 -19.91 -13.84 1.27
N PHE A 140 -18.71 -13.45 1.70
CA PHE A 140 -18.51 -12.13 2.29
C PHE A 140 -18.81 -10.99 1.29
N ILE A 141 -18.36 -11.09 0.04
CA ILE A 141 -18.70 -10.11 -1.02
C ILE A 141 -20.22 -10.03 -1.22
N GLN A 142 -20.93 -11.15 -1.22
CA GLN A 142 -22.39 -11.17 -1.34
C GLN A 142 -23.06 -10.46 -0.16
N GLN A 143 -22.58 -10.69 1.07
CA GLN A 143 -23.09 -10.00 2.26
C GLN A 143 -22.85 -8.49 2.19
N LEU A 144 -21.66 -8.07 1.76
CA LEU A 144 -21.34 -6.65 1.59
C LEU A 144 -22.21 -5.98 0.52
N ASN A 145 -22.48 -6.68 -0.59
CA ASN A 145 -23.41 -6.20 -1.61
C ASN A 145 -24.84 -6.09 -1.08
N ARG A 146 -25.31 -7.05 -0.27
CA ARG A 146 -26.63 -6.99 0.40
C ARG A 146 -26.73 -5.77 1.31
N VAL A 147 -25.76 -5.60 2.22
CA VAL A 147 -25.74 -4.50 3.20
C VAL A 147 -25.61 -3.13 2.52
N SER A 148 -24.80 -3.03 1.47
CA SER A 148 -24.62 -1.78 0.73
C SER A 148 -25.76 -1.44 -0.25
N GLY A 149 -26.57 -2.44 -0.63
CA GLY A 149 -27.50 -2.31 -1.76
C GLY A 149 -26.79 -2.07 -3.10
N GLY A 150 -25.55 -2.54 -3.23
CA GLY A 150 -24.70 -2.34 -4.41
C GLY A 150 -23.81 -1.09 -4.37
N ASP A 151 -23.92 -0.23 -3.37
CA ASP A 151 -23.02 0.92 -3.13
C ASP A 151 -21.70 0.46 -2.45
N LEU A 152 -21.04 -0.55 -3.03
CA LEU A 152 -19.81 -1.16 -2.53
C LEU A 152 -18.57 -0.65 -3.29
N PHE A 153 -17.67 -0.02 -2.53
CA PHE A 153 -16.34 0.40 -2.98
C PHE A 153 -15.29 -0.50 -2.37
N ILE A 154 -14.29 -0.90 -3.16
CA ILE A 154 -13.26 -1.83 -2.73
C ILE A 154 -11.90 -1.31 -3.17
N VAL A 155 -10.94 -1.28 -2.25
CA VAL A 155 -9.53 -1.06 -2.48
C VAL A 155 -8.78 -2.30 -2.03
N ASN A 156 -8.04 -2.93 -2.93
CA ASN A 156 -7.42 -4.24 -2.73
C ASN A 156 -5.90 -4.21 -2.88
N ILE A 157 -5.26 -5.28 -2.44
CA ILE A 157 -3.89 -5.65 -2.74
C ILE A 157 -3.88 -6.44 -4.04
N GLU A 158 -3.51 -5.77 -5.13
CA GLU A 158 -3.40 -6.42 -6.44
C GLU A 158 -2.19 -7.38 -6.51
N LYS A 159 -2.26 -8.36 -7.42
CA LYS A 159 -1.22 -9.38 -7.66
C LYS A 159 0.21 -8.86 -7.80
N LYS A 160 0.38 -7.66 -8.34
CA LYS A 160 1.70 -7.03 -8.57
C LYS A 160 2.18 -6.16 -7.40
N SER A 161 1.44 -6.12 -6.28
CA SER A 161 1.83 -5.35 -5.11
C SER A 161 3.08 -5.95 -4.46
N PRO A 162 4.10 -5.15 -4.07
CA PRO A 162 5.24 -5.62 -3.30
C PRO A 162 4.82 -6.28 -1.97
N ARG A 163 3.72 -5.81 -1.37
CA ARG A 163 3.11 -6.40 -0.16
C ARG A 163 2.79 -7.88 -0.32
N MET A 164 2.52 -8.32 -1.55
CA MET A 164 2.27 -9.72 -1.86
C MET A 164 3.45 -10.64 -1.56
N LEU A 165 4.67 -10.14 -1.58
CA LEU A 165 5.86 -10.97 -1.39
C LEU A 165 6.16 -11.19 0.09
N TRP A 166 5.92 -10.18 0.92
CA TRP A 166 6.32 -10.22 2.33
C TRP A 166 5.17 -10.46 3.29
N ASP A 167 3.93 -10.12 2.92
CA ASP A 167 2.77 -10.34 3.78
C ASP A 167 2.25 -11.78 3.68
N TYR A 168 2.67 -12.61 4.63
CA TYR A 168 2.33 -14.03 4.69
C TYR A 168 0.90 -14.31 5.15
N LYS A 169 0.15 -13.30 5.63
CA LYS A 169 -1.24 -13.46 6.06
C LYS A 169 -2.23 -13.36 4.90
N ILE A 170 -1.82 -12.85 3.74
CA ILE A 170 -2.70 -12.70 2.58
C ILE A 170 -3.04 -14.07 2.00
N ILE A 171 -4.33 -14.41 1.99
CA ILE A 171 -4.85 -15.68 1.47
C ILE A 171 -5.56 -15.53 0.12
N ASN A 172 -6.02 -14.32 -0.24
CA ASN A 172 -6.62 -14.04 -1.54
C ASN A 172 -5.86 -12.94 -2.29
N ILE A 173 -5.67 -13.13 -3.59
CA ILE A 173 -4.99 -12.19 -4.47
C ILE A 173 -5.97 -11.63 -5.47
N MET A 174 -6.15 -10.32 -5.46
CA MET A 174 -7.08 -9.63 -6.34
C MET A 174 -6.41 -9.28 -7.67
N ASP A 175 -7.17 -9.38 -8.77
CA ASP A 175 -6.66 -9.03 -10.09
C ASP A 175 -6.59 -7.52 -10.32
N LYS A 176 -7.48 -6.76 -9.68
CA LYS A 176 -7.51 -5.30 -9.72
C LYS A 176 -7.26 -4.72 -8.33
N SER A 177 -6.69 -3.52 -8.33
CA SER A 177 -6.43 -2.75 -7.11
C SER A 177 -7.65 -2.05 -6.54
N TYR A 178 -8.71 -1.86 -7.32
CA TYR A 178 -9.96 -1.28 -6.83
C TYR A 178 -11.17 -1.69 -7.67
N TYR A 179 -12.35 -1.58 -7.05
CA TYR A 179 -13.66 -1.79 -7.67
C TYR A 179 -14.62 -0.69 -7.20
N THR A 180 -15.47 -0.24 -8.11
CA THR A 180 -16.53 0.74 -7.84
C THR A 180 -17.91 0.08 -7.99
N PRO A 181 -18.97 0.69 -7.42
CA PRO A 181 -20.35 0.26 -7.63
C PRO A 181 -20.64 0.02 -9.12
N GLY A 182 -21.36 -1.06 -9.43
CA GLY A 182 -21.75 -1.42 -10.80
C GLY A 182 -20.67 -2.09 -11.67
N ASN A 183 -19.43 -2.22 -11.20
CA ASN A 183 -18.33 -2.88 -11.93
C ASN A 183 -17.73 -4.06 -11.12
N LEU A 184 -18.59 -4.85 -10.46
CA LEU A 184 -18.21 -5.83 -9.44
C LEU A 184 -18.00 -7.24 -9.99
N MET A 185 -17.39 -7.41 -11.16
CA MET A 185 -16.81 -8.72 -11.49
C MET A 185 -15.47 -8.85 -10.76
N ILE A 186 -15.54 -9.25 -9.49
CA ILE A 186 -14.36 -9.46 -8.64
C ILE A 186 -13.73 -10.80 -9.04
N LYS A 187 -12.48 -10.72 -9.49
CA LYS A 187 -11.67 -11.89 -9.83
C LYS A 187 -10.52 -11.98 -8.86
N TRP A 188 -10.29 -13.18 -8.35
CA TRP A 188 -9.25 -13.45 -7.38
C TRP A 188 -8.64 -14.82 -7.61
N SER A 189 -7.45 -15.01 -7.05
CA SER A 189 -6.74 -16.28 -7.07
C SER A 189 -6.06 -16.54 -5.72
N LYS A 190 -5.68 -17.79 -5.47
CA LYS A 190 -4.80 -18.12 -4.34
C LYS A 190 -3.34 -17.81 -4.69
N PRO A 191 -2.49 -17.52 -3.69
CA PRO A 191 -1.06 -17.38 -3.88
C PRO A 191 -0.42 -18.60 -4.54
N SER A 192 0.49 -18.34 -5.48
CA SER A 192 1.24 -19.40 -6.17
C SER A 192 2.26 -20.05 -5.23
N ASN A 193 2.73 -21.26 -5.59
CA ASN A 193 3.76 -21.96 -4.82
C ASN A 193 5.05 -21.12 -4.64
N LEU A 194 5.45 -20.36 -5.66
CA LEU A 194 6.61 -19.48 -5.56
C LEU A 194 6.35 -18.33 -4.57
N GLN A 195 5.17 -17.70 -4.64
CA GLN A 195 4.79 -16.65 -3.69
C GLN A 195 4.76 -17.17 -2.25
N ASN A 196 4.21 -18.38 -2.03
CA ASN A 196 4.20 -19.01 -0.71
C ASN A 196 5.62 -19.29 -0.19
N LYS A 197 6.53 -19.76 -1.05
CA LYS A 197 7.95 -19.95 -0.67
C LYS A 197 8.60 -18.63 -0.25
N ILE A 198 8.42 -17.57 -1.03
CA ILE A 198 8.98 -16.23 -0.71
C ILE A 198 8.40 -15.71 0.60
N ARG A 199 7.08 -15.78 0.79
CA ARG A 199 6.41 -15.34 2.03
C ARG A 199 6.87 -16.11 3.25
N ASN A 200 7.13 -17.41 3.12
CA ASN A 200 7.69 -18.21 4.21
C ASN A 200 9.05 -17.69 4.66
N ILE A 201 9.91 -17.23 3.74
CA ILE A 201 11.18 -16.58 4.08
C ILE A 201 10.91 -15.30 4.89
N TYR A 202 10.01 -14.44 4.43
CA TYR A 202 9.64 -13.22 5.14
C TYR A 202 9.00 -13.49 6.51
N LYS A 203 8.25 -14.59 6.66
CA LYS A 203 7.72 -15.02 7.97
C LYS A 203 8.83 -15.25 8.99
N PHE A 204 10.00 -15.74 8.59
CA PHE A 204 11.16 -15.84 9.48
C PHE A 204 11.77 -14.47 9.80
N ILE A 205 11.86 -13.57 8.82
CA ILE A 205 12.37 -12.20 9.01
C ILE A 205 11.48 -11.43 10.01
N PHE A 206 10.16 -11.54 9.89
CA PHE A 206 9.21 -10.89 10.82
C PHE A 206 9.10 -11.54 12.20
N LYS A 207 9.82 -12.65 12.46
CA LYS A 207 10.07 -13.07 13.85
C LYS A 207 11.11 -12.19 14.54
N LEU A 208 11.98 -11.54 13.77
CA LEU A 208 13.04 -10.66 14.27
C LEU A 208 12.62 -9.18 14.25
N ILE A 209 11.72 -8.80 13.35
CA ILE A 209 11.24 -7.42 13.17
C ILE A 209 9.71 -7.39 13.32
N PRO A 210 9.13 -6.43 14.07
CA PRO A 210 7.68 -6.36 14.28
C PRO A 210 6.89 -6.25 12.98
N TYR A 211 6.00 -7.22 12.72
CA TYR A 211 5.17 -7.29 11.52
C TYR A 211 4.20 -6.10 11.36
N ASN A 212 3.69 -5.57 12.48
CA ASN A 212 2.76 -4.44 12.53
C ASN A 212 3.34 -3.14 11.95
N LEU A 213 4.67 -2.97 11.94
CA LEU A 213 5.32 -1.82 11.31
C LEU A 213 5.06 -1.71 9.80
N PHE A 214 4.74 -2.84 9.16
CA PHE A 214 4.60 -2.91 7.70
C PHE A 214 3.15 -3.17 7.27
N ALA A 215 2.37 -3.87 8.09
CA ALA A 215 1.05 -4.37 7.71
C ALA A 215 -0.09 -3.33 7.84
N ASP A 216 0.03 -2.33 8.72
CA ASP A 216 -1.08 -1.41 9.02
C ASP A 216 -0.89 -0.04 8.35
N ASP A 217 -1.57 0.15 7.22
CA ASP A 217 -1.72 1.43 6.53
C ASP A 217 -3.22 1.76 6.44
N PRO A 218 -3.87 2.19 7.56
CA PRO A 218 -5.29 2.50 7.56
C PRO A 218 -5.60 3.65 6.59
N ILE A 219 -6.83 3.70 6.04
CA ILE A 219 -7.25 4.80 5.16
C ILE A 219 -7.18 6.15 5.87
N VAL A 220 -7.27 6.16 7.20
CA VAL A 220 -7.22 7.36 8.03
C VAL A 220 -6.27 7.12 9.20
N LYS A 221 -5.27 7.99 9.36
CA LYS A 221 -4.57 8.16 10.64
C LYS A 221 -4.67 9.57 11.20
N ASN A 222 -5.21 10.55 10.46
CA ASN A 222 -5.42 11.91 10.94
C ASN A 222 -6.24 12.72 9.94
N ILE A 223 -7.44 13.16 10.34
CA ILE A 223 -8.16 14.24 9.68
C ILE A 223 -7.36 15.57 9.80
N ASP A 224 -6.53 15.69 10.85
CA ASP A 224 -5.76 16.91 11.14
C ASP A 224 -4.52 17.13 10.26
N THR A 225 -3.84 16.07 9.78
CA THR A 225 -2.65 16.22 8.91
C THR A 225 -2.97 16.53 7.44
N LEU A 226 -4.24 16.41 7.03
CA LEU A 226 -4.67 16.77 5.68
C LEU A 226 -5.09 18.24 5.58
N ASN A 227 -5.54 18.84 6.69
CA ASN A 227 -5.84 20.26 6.76
C ASN A 227 -4.58 21.14 6.79
N SER A 228 -3.39 20.58 7.07
CA SER A 228 -2.11 21.29 6.99
C SER A 228 -1.48 21.31 5.59
N LEU A 229 -2.15 20.73 4.59
CA LEU A 229 -1.72 20.72 3.18
C LEU A 229 -2.67 21.48 2.24
N LYS A 230 -3.60 22.27 2.81
CA LYS A 230 -4.38 23.26 2.08
C LYS A 230 -3.72 24.63 2.12
#